data_AF-A0A699UMV5-F1
#
_entry.id   AF-A0A699UMV5-F1
#
_cell.length_a   1.000
_cell.length_b   1.000
_cell.length_c   1.000
_cell.angle_alpha   90.00
_cell.angle_beta   90.00
_cell.angle_gamma   90.00
#
_symmetry.space_group_name_H-M   'P 1'
#
loop_
_entity.id
_entity.type
_entity.pdbx_description
1 polymer ?
#
loop_
_entity_poly.entity_id
_entity_poly.type
_entity_poly.pdbx_seq_one_letter_code
_entity_poly.pdbx_strand_id
1 'polypeptide(L)' 'DCTRFMWAYFLTSKDQALSTLKEFRQKIEMEMRMKVRMLRTDRGGEFTSNEFTKYCKENGIA' A
#
# COMPACT_ATOMS: atom_id res chain seq x y z
N ASP A 1 9.86 -12.58 -3.20
CA ASP A 1 10.29 -11.59 -4.19
C ASP A 1 10.76 -12.35 -5.43
N CYS A 2 10.20 -12.05 -6.60
CA CYS A 2 10.38 -12.85 -7.82
C CYS A 2 11.08 -12.05 -8.93
N THR A 3 10.69 -10.78 -9.11
CA THR A 3 11.19 -9.93 -10.19
C THR A 3 12.22 -8.90 -9.71
N ARG A 4 12.43 -8.76 -8.40
CA ARG A 4 13.22 -7.68 -7.77
C ARG A 4 12.76 -6.27 -8.19
N PHE A 5 11.56 -6.14 -8.77
CA PHE A 5 11.02 -4.86 -9.18
C PHE A 5 10.56 -4.08 -7.94
N MET A 6 10.97 -2.82 -7.83
CA MET A 6 10.72 -1.99 -6.66
C MET A 6 10.22 -0.60 -7.08
N TRP A 7 9.31 -0.05 -6.27
CA TRP A 7 8.96 1.38 -6.26
C TRP A 7 9.42 1.99 -4.95
N ALA A 8 9.91 3.22 -5.00
CA ALA A 8 10.27 4.00 -3.83
C ALA A 8 9.49 5.32 -3.82
N TYR A 9 8.92 5.65 -2.67
CA TYR A 9 8.20 6.89 -2.42
C TYR A 9 8.80 7.56 -1.18
N PHE A 10 9.07 8.85 -1.28
CA PHE A 10 9.50 9.66 -0.15
C PHE A 10 8.29 10.36 0.45
N LEU A 11 8.08 10.19 1.75
CA LEU A 11 6.99 10.81 2.49
C LEU A 11 7.55 11.90 3.40
N THR A 12 6.85 13.03 3.48
CA THR A 12 7.22 14.12 4.39
C THR A 12 6.90 13.75 5.84
N SER A 13 5.83 12.99 6.06
CA SER A 13 5.38 12.56 7.38
C SER A 13 4.67 11.20 7.34
N LYS A 14 4.62 10.53 8.48
CA LYS A 14 4.06 9.16 8.61
C LYS A 14 2.56 9.08 8.32
N ASP A 15 1.81 10.14 8.57
CA ASP A 15 0.37 10.22 8.30
C ASP A 15 0.03 10.15 6.80
N GLN A 16 0.99 10.44 5.91
CA GLN A 16 0.82 10.33 4.46
C GLN A 16 0.84 8.88 3.95
N ALA A 17 1.19 7.90 4.77
CA ALA A 17 1.35 6.51 4.32
C ALA A 17 0.09 5.95 3.66
N LEU A 18 -1.10 6.23 4.21
CA LEU A 18 -2.36 5.70 3.67
C LEU A 18 -2.75 6.36 2.34
N SER A 19 -2.64 7.69 2.22
CA SER A 19 -2.96 8.39 0.99
C SER A 19 -2.02 7.98 -0.14
N THR A 20 -0.72 7.90 0.14
CA THR A 20 0.26 7.43 -0.84
C THR A 20 0.03 5.97 -1.23
N LEU A 21 -0.36 5.08 -0.30
CA LEU A 21 -0.71 3.71 -0.66
C LEU A 21 -1.93 3.65 -1.59
N LYS A 22 -2.96 4.47 -1.34
CA LYS A 22 -4.16 4.55 -2.19
C LYS A 22 -3.78 4.90 -3.64
N GLU A 23 -2.96 5.94 -3.81
CA GLU A 23 -2.47 6.38 -5.12
C GLU A 23 -1.55 5.35 -5.78
N PHE A 24 -0.60 4.80 -5.01
CA PHE A 24 0.32 3.77 -5.49
C PHE A 24 -0.44 2.55 -6.00
N ARG A 25 -1.43 2.06 -5.25
CA ARG A 25 -2.25 0.93 -5.65
C ARG A 25 -2.97 1.20 -6.97
N GLN A 26 -3.61 2.35 -7.12
CA GLN A 26 -4.32 2.66 -8.36
C GLN A 26 -3.37 2.65 -9.57
N LYS A 27 -2.18 3.24 -9.39
CA LYS A 27 -1.15 3.29 -10.43
C LYS A 27 -0.64 1.91 -10.81
N ILE A 28 -0.24 1.09 -9.83
CA ILE A 28 0.30 -0.25 -10.09
C ILE A 28 -0.74 -1.18 -10.72
N GLU A 29 -1.98 -1.14 -10.24
CA GLU A 29 -3.04 -2.01 -10.78
C GLU A 29 -3.38 -1.64 -12.22
N MET A 30 -3.29 -0.35 -12.58
CA MET A 30 -3.48 0.12 -13.95
C MET A 30 -2.30 -0.25 -14.86
N GLU A 31 -1.05 -0.04 -14.41
CA GLU A 31 0.15 -0.30 -15.20
C GLU A 31 0.39 -1.80 -15.42
N MET A 32 0.29 -2.60 -14.35
CA MET A 32 0.55 -4.04 -14.38
C MET A 32 -0.67 -4.87 -14.76
N ARG A 33 -1.87 -4.27 -14.80
CA ARG A 33 -3.16 -4.96 -14.98
C ARG A 33 -3.37 -6.12 -14.00
N MET A 34 -2.83 -5.99 -12.78
CA MET A 34 -2.88 -6.99 -11.72
C MET A 34 -3.27 -6.33 -10.41
N LYS A 35 -4.09 -6.99 -9.60
CA LYS A 35 -4.49 -6.49 -8.28
C LYS A 35 -3.41 -6.71 -7.22
N VAL A 36 -3.27 -5.74 -6.32
CA VAL A 36 -2.45 -5.90 -5.11
C VAL A 36 -3.15 -6.90 -4.19
N ARG A 37 -2.44 -7.94 -3.77
CA ARG A 37 -3.03 -9.04 -2.96
C ARG A 37 -2.66 -8.99 -1.49
N MET A 38 -1.46 -8.52 -1.16
CA MET A 38 -0.92 -8.59 0.19
C MET A 38 -0.02 -7.39 0.45
N LEU A 39 -0.11 -6.83 1.65
CA LEU A 39 0.79 -5.80 2.13
C LEU A 39 1.64 -6.35 3.28
N ARG A 40 2.96 -6.33 3.12
CA ARG A 40 3.90 -6.71 4.17
C ARG A 40 4.47 -5.45 4.80
N THR A 41 4.19 -5.24 6.09
CA THR A 41 4.70 -4.10 6.87
C THR A 41 5.47 -4.58 8.09
N ASP A 42 6.22 -3.67 8.71
CA ASP A 42 6.86 -3.85 10.01
C ASP A 42 5.89 -3.62 11.19
N ARG A 43 4.60 -3.40 10.91
CA ARG A 43 3.56 -3.01 11.87
C ARG A 43 3.81 -1.65 12.55
N GLY A 44 4.51 -0.73 11.87
CA GLY A 44 4.58 0.67 12.28
C GLY A 44 3.19 1.32 12.40
N GLY A 45 3.06 2.30 13.31
CA GLY A 45 1.78 2.93 13.66
C GLY A 45 1.05 3.57 12.47
N GLU A 46 1.78 3.98 11.44
CA GLU A 46 1.25 4.47 10.16
C GLU A 46 0.41 3.42 9.40
N PHE A 47 0.64 2.13 9.64
CA PHE A 47 -0.01 1.01 8.96
C PHE A 47 -1.11 0.33 9.80
N THR A 48 -1.18 0.64 11.10
CA THR A 48 -2.08 -0.05 12.04
C THR A 48 -3.32 0.76 12.39
N SER A 49 -3.56 1.89 11.71
CA SER A 49 -4.75 2.68 11.96
C SER A 49 -6.02 1.93 11.51
N ASN A 50 -7.15 2.24 12.15
CA ASN A 50 -8.45 1.65 11.78
C ASN A 50 -8.82 1.99 10.33
N GLU A 51 -8.49 3.20 9.87
CA GLU A 51 -8.74 3.61 8.49
C GLU A 51 -7.90 2.78 7.51
N PHE A 52 -6.64 2.55 7.84
CA PHE A 52 -5.73 1.75 7.02
C PHE A 52 -6.22 0.30 6.90
N THR A 53 -6.60 -0.29 8.05
CA THR A 53 -7.13 -1.66 8.11
C THR A 53 -8.43 -1.78 7.33
N LYS A 54 -9.35 -0.81 7.49
CA LYS A 54 -10.61 -0.75 6.74
C LYS A 54 -10.35 -0.68 5.24
N TYR A 55 -9.44 0.19 4.81
CA TYR A 55 -9.06 0.31 3.41
C TYR A 55 -8.52 -1.00 2.84
N CYS A 56 -7.62 -1.69 3.55
CA CYS A 56 -7.09 -2.98 3.09
C CYS A 56 -8.21 -4.03 2.94
N LYS A 57 -9.12 -4.11 3.92
CA LYS A 57 -10.25 -5.04 3.91
C LYS A 57 -11.21 -4.78 2.75
N GLU A 58 -11.57 -3.50 2.51
CA GLU A 58 -12.46 -3.11 1.41
C GLU A 58 -11.87 -3.42 0.02
N ASN A 59 -10.55 -3.45 -0.07
CA ASN A 59 -9.84 -3.69 -1.32
C ASN A 59 -9.28 -5.11 -1.45
N GLY A 60 -9.57 -6.00 -0.50
CA GLY A 60 -9.13 -7.40 -0.53
C GLY A 60 -7.62 -7.58 -0.39
N ILE A 61 -6.95 -6.65 0.29
CA ILE A 61 -5.52 -6.71 0.58
C ILE A 61 -5.33 -7.42 1.93
N ALA A 62 -4.58 -8.52 1.91
CA ALA A 62 -4.25 -9.33 3.08
C ALA A 62 -3.05 -8.80 3.86
#